data_AF-A0A7C2CIE7-F1
#
_entry.id   AF-A0A7C2CIE7-F1
#
_cell.length_a   1.000
_cell.length_b   1.000
_cell.length_c   1.000
_cell.angle_alpha   90.00
_cell.angle_beta   90.00
_cell.angle_gamma   90.00
#
_symmetry.space_group_name_H-M   'P 1'
#
loop_
_entity.id
_entity.type
_entity.pdbx_description
1 polymer ?
#
loop_
_entity_poly.entity_id
_entity_poly.type
_entity_poly.pdbx_seq_one_letter_code
_entity_poly.pdbx_strand_id
1 'polypeptide(L)'
;MGKGSPTRAHWRTWDDDEPARPRVARGRNARAPSKRRSPNGSPSGRPLRRRSKPGWSSGSERRISNADSARGRSNPLRTSPGDPRACSRRLPRRRTPSRAPSTDEGGPVKIRAVVLTISDSAARGEREDLSGPALVEELQRLGAEIVAAEILPDDRPLIARRLLDYAERADVNLILTTGGTGLSPRDQTPEATREVIEREVPGIPEAIRLKGVLESTPFAMLSRGVAGIRAGTLIINLPGSVRGAREGFAVIRGVLRHALETLAGETKHDDTFAPDRRESAHERP
;
A
#
# COMPACT_ATOMS: atom_id res chain seq x y z
N MET A 1 -40.25 26.76 57.18
CA MET A 1 -39.46 27.39 56.09
C MET A 1 -38.74 26.27 55.35
N GLY A 2 -38.75 26.06 54.04
CA GLY A 2 -39.19 26.86 52.90
C GLY A 2 -38.27 26.54 51.71
N LYS A 3 -38.64 25.51 50.92
CA LYS A 3 -38.36 25.27 49.48
C LYS A 3 -36.91 25.00 49.03
N GLY A 4 -36.71 23.93 48.22
CA GLY A 4 -35.47 23.79 47.45
C GLY A 4 -35.15 22.44 46.76
N SER A 5 -36.10 21.76 46.13
CA SER A 5 -35.83 20.77 45.06
C SER A 5 -36.77 21.14 43.90
N PRO A 6 -36.41 20.99 42.60
CA PRO A 6 -36.31 19.63 42.02
C PRO A 6 -35.47 19.42 40.72
N THR A 7 -35.24 18.13 40.43
CA THR A 7 -35.34 17.41 39.12
C THR A 7 -34.36 17.58 37.94
N ARG A 8 -33.70 16.44 37.66
CA ARG A 8 -33.63 15.65 36.39
C ARG A 8 -33.39 16.36 35.06
N ALA A 9 -32.25 16.02 34.45
CA ALA A 9 -31.92 16.25 33.06
C ALA A 9 -32.83 15.43 32.11
N HIS A 10 -33.60 16.14 31.29
CA HIS A 10 -34.30 15.61 30.13
C HIS A 10 -33.38 15.74 28.89
N TRP A 11 -33.11 14.63 28.22
CA TRP A 11 -32.70 14.61 26.82
C TRP A 11 -33.87 15.14 25.97
N ARG A 12 -33.63 16.13 25.12
CA ARG A 12 -34.59 16.60 24.12
C ARG A 12 -34.17 16.17 22.72
N THR A 13 -35.17 15.67 22.03
CA THR A 13 -35.24 15.23 20.64
C THR A 13 -34.96 16.38 19.67
N TRP A 14 -34.32 16.03 18.55
CA TRP A 14 -34.29 16.83 17.33
C TRP A 14 -35.67 16.79 16.69
N ASP A 15 -36.29 17.96 16.52
CA ASP A 15 -37.19 18.26 15.40
C ASP A 15 -37.41 19.78 15.33
N ASP A 16 -37.48 20.25 14.08
CA ASP A 16 -38.05 21.51 13.57
C ASP A 16 -37.41 22.86 13.94
N ASP A 17 -36.74 23.47 12.95
CA ASP A 17 -37.11 24.82 12.46
C ASP A 17 -36.23 25.22 11.25
N GLU A 18 -36.79 25.01 10.05
CA GLU A 18 -36.41 25.68 8.80
C GLU A 18 -37.15 27.04 8.75
N PRO A 19 -36.52 28.15 8.33
CA PRO A 19 -37.28 28.97 7.39
C PRO A 19 -36.49 29.64 6.25
N ALA A 20 -37.23 29.71 5.14
CA ALA A 20 -37.32 30.80 4.17
C ALA A 20 -36.24 30.93 3.07
N ARG A 21 -36.54 30.29 1.94
CA ARG A 21 -36.01 30.61 0.60
C ARG A 21 -36.51 31.97 0.10
N PRO A 22 -35.69 32.80 -0.57
CA PRO A 22 -36.20 33.96 -1.29
C PRO A 22 -36.75 33.57 -2.68
N ARG A 23 -37.91 34.16 -2.98
CA ARG A 23 -38.65 34.10 -4.25
C ARG A 23 -37.85 34.75 -5.39
N VAL A 24 -37.64 34.01 -6.48
CA VAL A 24 -37.19 34.59 -7.78
C VAL A 24 -38.41 34.73 -8.70
N ALA A 25 -38.56 35.95 -9.22
CA ALA A 25 -39.68 36.40 -10.02
C ALA A 25 -39.70 35.80 -11.44
N ARG A 26 -40.93 35.65 -11.96
CA ARG A 26 -41.25 35.21 -13.32
C ARG A 26 -40.95 36.32 -14.34
N GLY A 27 -40.24 35.97 -15.41
CA GLY A 27 -40.17 36.73 -16.66
C GLY A 27 -40.54 35.82 -17.84
N ARG A 28 -41.54 36.23 -18.62
CA ARG A 28 -42.12 35.51 -19.77
C ARG A 28 -41.41 35.87 -21.08
N ASN A 29 -41.59 34.96 -22.06
CA ASN A 29 -41.62 35.12 -23.52
C ASN A 29 -40.30 35.13 -24.33
N ALA A 30 -40.14 34.12 -25.21
CA ALA A 30 -40.22 34.24 -26.68
C ALA A 30 -39.80 32.91 -27.34
N ARG A 31 -40.76 32.09 -27.82
CA ARG A 31 -41.01 31.77 -29.25
C ARG A 31 -39.78 31.49 -30.14
N ALA A 32 -39.69 30.23 -30.58
CA ALA A 32 -39.03 29.79 -31.81
C ALA A 32 -39.69 30.42 -33.07
N PRO A 33 -38.98 30.50 -34.21
CA PRO A 33 -39.05 29.48 -35.28
C PRO A 33 -37.69 29.36 -36.03
N SER A 34 -37.42 28.59 -37.09
CA SER A 34 -37.90 27.35 -37.69
C SER A 34 -36.86 26.97 -38.78
N LYS A 35 -36.73 25.68 -39.06
CA LYS A 35 -36.42 25.03 -40.36
C LYS A 35 -35.24 25.51 -41.25
N ARG A 36 -34.34 24.56 -41.57
CA ARG A 36 -33.90 24.12 -42.92
C ARG A 36 -33.13 22.80 -42.75
N ARG A 37 -33.69 21.62 -43.04
CA ARG A 37 -33.69 20.88 -44.32
C ARG A 37 -32.36 20.93 -45.09
N SER A 38 -31.69 19.78 -45.22
CA SER A 38 -31.76 19.00 -46.48
C SER A 38 -31.17 17.58 -46.35
N PRO A 39 -31.51 16.67 -47.28
CA PRO A 39 -31.52 15.22 -47.12
C PRO A 39 -30.35 14.53 -47.83
N ASN A 40 -30.10 13.27 -47.50
CA ASN A 40 -29.62 12.26 -48.46
C ASN A 40 -30.06 10.87 -47.97
N GLY A 41 -31.08 10.31 -48.60
CA GLY A 41 -31.25 8.86 -48.80
C GLY A 41 -30.68 8.51 -50.20
N SER A 42 -30.45 7.28 -50.62
CA SER A 42 -30.75 5.92 -50.15
C SER A 42 -29.83 4.96 -50.98
N PRO A 43 -30.21 3.73 -51.38
CA PRO A 43 -29.95 2.48 -50.65
C PRO A 43 -29.30 1.36 -51.51
N SER A 44 -28.82 0.31 -50.88
CA SER A 44 -28.82 -1.10 -51.35
C SER A 44 -28.19 -1.95 -50.24
N GLY A 45 -28.52 -3.20 -49.93
CA GLY A 45 -29.39 -4.23 -50.48
C GLY A 45 -29.01 -5.50 -49.69
N ARG A 46 -29.99 -6.14 -49.06
CA ARG A 46 -29.94 -7.38 -48.23
C ARG A 46 -29.42 -8.62 -49.02
N PRO A 47 -29.22 -9.84 -48.44
CA PRO A 47 -29.78 -10.35 -47.18
C PRO A 47 -28.91 -11.26 -46.28
N LEU A 48 -29.46 -11.46 -45.09
CA LEU A 48 -29.21 -12.50 -44.09
C LEU A 48 -29.11 -13.92 -44.67
N ARG A 49 -28.18 -14.71 -44.14
CA ARG A 49 -28.23 -16.18 -44.17
C ARG A 49 -28.33 -16.75 -42.76
N ARG A 50 -29.45 -17.43 -42.53
CA ARG A 50 -29.74 -18.35 -41.43
C ARG A 50 -28.75 -19.53 -41.42
N ARG A 51 -28.41 -20.02 -40.22
CA ARG A 51 -28.17 -21.44 -39.87
C ARG A 51 -28.16 -21.53 -38.34
N SER A 52 -29.28 -21.87 -37.71
CA SER A 52 -29.73 -23.22 -37.31
C SER A 52 -28.93 -23.80 -36.13
N LYS A 53 -29.56 -23.77 -34.94
CA LYS A 53 -29.28 -24.64 -33.79
C LYS A 53 -29.54 -26.11 -34.17
N PRO A 54 -28.86 -27.05 -33.50
CA PRO A 54 -29.55 -28.00 -32.62
C PRO A 54 -28.74 -28.17 -31.31
N GLY A 55 -29.23 -28.63 -30.17
CA GLY A 55 -30.44 -29.34 -29.79
C GLY A 55 -30.04 -30.10 -28.52
N TRP A 56 -30.72 -29.88 -27.40
CA TRP A 56 -30.54 -30.68 -26.20
C TRP A 56 -31.13 -32.07 -26.43
N SER A 57 -30.40 -33.11 -26.06
CA SER A 57 -30.96 -34.43 -25.79
C SER A 57 -30.26 -35.04 -24.58
N SER A 58 -31.12 -35.38 -23.63
CA SER A 58 -30.96 -36.18 -22.42
C SER A 58 -30.19 -37.49 -22.59
N GLY A 59 -29.47 -37.87 -21.53
CA GLY A 59 -29.63 -39.20 -20.93
C GLY A 59 -28.54 -40.23 -21.15
N SER A 60 -28.36 -41.01 -20.08
CA SER A 60 -27.77 -42.36 -19.97
C SER A 60 -26.27 -42.49 -19.67
N GLU A 61 -26.06 -42.78 -18.38
CA GLU A 61 -25.15 -43.78 -17.80
C GLU A 61 -24.35 -44.66 -18.78
N ARG A 62 -23.06 -44.85 -18.45
CA ARG A 62 -22.32 -46.12 -18.52
C ARG A 62 -20.94 -45.92 -17.89
N ARG A 63 -20.72 -46.44 -16.66
CA ARG A 63 -19.96 -47.68 -16.38
C ARG A 63 -18.88 -47.96 -17.43
N ILE A 64 -17.63 -47.73 -17.05
CA ILE A 64 -16.47 -48.38 -17.68
C ILE A 64 -15.98 -49.43 -16.68
N SER A 65 -16.23 -50.68 -17.03
CA SER A 65 -15.74 -51.88 -16.38
C SER A 65 -14.34 -52.23 -16.88
N ASN A 66 -13.55 -52.77 -15.95
CA ASN A 66 -12.24 -53.40 -16.14
C ASN A 66 -12.24 -54.52 -17.19
N ALA A 67 -11.08 -54.72 -17.84
CA ALA A 67 -10.39 -56.00 -18.06
C ALA A 67 -9.15 -55.70 -18.95
N ASP A 68 -7.93 -55.76 -18.40
CA ASP A 68 -7.10 -56.96 -18.22
C ASP A 68 -6.59 -57.58 -19.52
N SER A 69 -5.26 -57.63 -19.65
CA SER A 69 -4.45 -58.77 -20.14
C SER A 69 -3.01 -58.28 -20.38
N ALA A 70 -2.10 -58.32 -19.39
CA ALA A 70 -1.35 -59.49 -18.92
C ALA A 70 -0.19 -59.92 -19.85
N ARG A 71 1.04 -59.80 -19.29
CA ARG A 71 2.18 -60.76 -19.30
C ARG A 71 3.49 -59.97 -19.08
N GLY A 72 4.33 -60.20 -18.08
CA GLY A 72 4.33 -61.10 -16.95
C GLY A 72 5.73 -61.15 -16.30
N ARG A 73 5.75 -61.35 -14.97
CA ARG A 73 6.80 -61.98 -14.11
C ARG A 73 8.15 -61.21 -14.01
N SER A 74 8.80 -61.01 -12.87
CA SER A 74 8.81 -61.64 -11.54
C SER A 74 9.49 -60.73 -10.50
N ASN A 75 9.02 -60.76 -9.25
CA ASN A 75 9.68 -60.27 -8.01
C ASN A 75 10.81 -61.26 -7.59
N PRO A 76 11.67 -61.06 -6.54
CA PRO A 76 11.71 -60.00 -5.52
C PRO A 76 13.11 -59.48 -5.07
N LEU A 77 13.09 -58.38 -4.30
CA LEU A 77 13.96 -57.94 -3.20
C LEU A 77 15.39 -58.55 -3.06
N ARG A 78 16.41 -57.66 -3.01
CA ARG A 78 17.34 -57.39 -1.88
C ARG A 78 18.75 -56.97 -2.36
N THR A 79 19.45 -56.25 -1.48
CA THR A 79 20.84 -55.69 -1.55
C THR A 79 20.91 -54.27 -2.13
N SER A 80 21.56 -53.27 -1.56
CA SER A 80 22.24 -53.05 -0.27
C SER A 80 22.36 -51.52 -0.08
N PRO A 81 22.53 -51.00 1.16
CA PRO A 81 22.62 -49.57 1.43
C PRO A 81 24.03 -49.06 1.12
N GLY A 82 24.14 -48.03 0.28
CA GLY A 82 25.42 -47.39 -0.01
C GLY A 82 25.26 -46.16 -0.90
N ASP A 83 25.18 -44.97 -0.29
CA ASP A 83 26.26 -43.99 -0.33
C ASP A 83 25.82 -42.68 0.38
N PRO A 84 26.29 -42.37 1.60
CA PRO A 84 26.03 -41.08 2.24
C PRO A 84 26.89 -39.93 1.67
N ARG A 85 27.58 -40.09 0.53
CA ARG A 85 28.43 -39.07 -0.08
C ARG A 85 27.96 -38.64 -1.46
N ALA A 86 26.67 -38.35 -1.62
CA ALA A 86 26.18 -37.66 -2.82
C ALA A 86 25.40 -36.39 -2.44
N CYS A 87 25.92 -35.24 -2.89
CA CYS A 87 25.29 -33.93 -2.87
C CYS A 87 25.23 -33.18 -1.52
N SER A 88 26.39 -32.96 -0.90
CA SER A 88 26.65 -31.66 -0.26
C SER A 88 26.77 -30.58 -1.34
N ARG A 89 25.65 -30.24 -2.01
CA ARG A 89 25.56 -29.01 -2.79
C ARG A 89 25.76 -27.88 -1.79
N ARG A 90 26.99 -27.36 -1.71
CA ARG A 90 27.31 -26.11 -1.01
C ARG A 90 26.25 -25.11 -1.43
N LEU A 91 25.34 -24.79 -0.51
CA LEU A 91 24.51 -23.61 -0.62
C LEU A 91 25.48 -22.45 -0.91
N PRO A 92 25.24 -21.61 -1.94
CA PRO A 92 26.08 -20.44 -2.13
C PRO A 92 26.07 -19.69 -0.81
N ARG A 93 27.27 -19.44 -0.27
CA ARG A 93 27.45 -18.65 0.95
C ARG A 93 26.56 -17.43 0.82
N ARG A 94 25.57 -17.27 1.70
CA ARG A 94 24.85 -16.00 1.86
C ARG A 94 25.94 -14.93 1.92
N ARG A 95 26.03 -14.08 0.90
CA ARG A 95 26.88 -12.90 0.96
C ARG A 95 26.36 -12.12 2.15
N THR A 96 27.11 -12.17 3.25
CA THR A 96 26.91 -11.24 4.36
C THR A 96 26.96 -9.84 3.76
N PRO A 97 25.95 -8.97 3.95
CA PRO A 97 26.06 -7.60 3.46
C PRO A 97 27.31 -6.99 4.07
N SER A 98 28.26 -6.60 3.21
CA SER A 98 29.59 -6.11 3.59
C SER A 98 29.59 -4.67 4.11
N ARG A 99 28.47 -4.22 4.69
CA ARG A 99 28.25 -2.81 4.99
C ARG A 99 28.49 -2.55 6.46
N ALA A 100 29.74 -2.31 6.82
CA ALA A 100 30.04 -1.44 7.95
C ALA A 100 29.72 -0.01 7.49
N PRO A 101 28.92 0.78 8.25
CA PRO A 101 28.79 2.19 7.95
C PRO A 101 30.17 2.85 8.01
N SER A 102 30.45 3.77 7.10
CA SER A 102 31.60 4.67 7.21
C SER A 102 31.44 5.43 8.51
N THR A 103 32.15 4.99 9.55
CA THR A 103 32.19 5.61 10.88
C THR A 103 32.84 6.97 10.75
N ASP A 104 32.02 8.01 10.68
CA ASP A 104 32.42 9.37 10.97
C ASP A 104 32.05 9.60 12.45
N GLU A 105 33.00 9.27 13.33
CA GLU A 105 33.14 9.78 14.71
C GLU A 105 31.85 10.21 15.44
N GLY A 106 31.11 9.26 16.04
CA GLY A 106 30.24 9.47 17.21
C GLY A 106 29.11 10.52 17.11
N GLY A 107 28.82 11.05 15.93
CA GLY A 107 27.75 12.02 15.68
C GLY A 107 26.38 11.35 15.51
N PRO A 108 25.28 12.09 15.68
CA PRO A 108 23.94 11.54 15.45
C PRO A 108 23.78 11.08 14.00
N VAL A 109 23.24 9.89 13.78
CA VAL A 109 23.05 9.33 12.43
C VAL A 109 22.27 10.32 11.56
N LYS A 110 22.90 10.74 10.46
CA LYS A 110 22.27 11.62 9.46
C LYS A 110 21.28 10.80 8.63
N ILE A 111 20.04 11.28 8.54
CA ILE A 111 19.01 10.64 7.71
C ILE A 111 19.27 11.02 6.25
N ARG A 112 19.45 10.02 5.39
CA ARG A 112 19.67 10.17 3.95
C ARG A 112 18.60 9.38 3.22
N ALA A 113 17.61 10.10 2.72
CA ALA A 113 16.34 9.57 2.29
C ALA A 113 16.18 9.59 0.77
N VAL A 114 15.53 8.56 0.25
CA VAL A 114 15.02 8.49 -1.12
C VAL A 114 13.50 8.45 -1.08
N VAL A 115 12.86 9.25 -1.94
CA VAL A 115 11.40 9.27 -2.10
C VAL A 115 11.05 8.73 -3.49
N LEU A 116 10.25 7.67 -3.54
CA LEU A 116 9.77 7.08 -4.78
C LEU A 116 8.25 7.24 -4.88
N THR A 117 7.79 8.02 -5.84
CA THR A 117 6.37 8.11 -6.17
C THR A 117 6.03 7.04 -7.19
N ILE A 118 5.10 6.15 -6.86
CA ILE A 118 4.67 5.07 -7.72
C ILE A 118 3.26 5.41 -8.21
N SER A 119 3.18 5.83 -9.47
CA SER A 119 1.92 6.18 -10.11
C SER A 119 2.04 6.19 -11.63
N ASP A 120 1.26 5.33 -12.27
CA ASP A 120 1.07 5.30 -13.72
C ASP A 120 0.75 6.67 -14.35
N SER A 121 -0.15 7.46 -13.74
CA SER A 121 -0.58 8.75 -14.29
C SER A 121 0.45 9.86 -14.06
N ALA A 122 1.16 9.84 -12.93
CA ALA A 122 2.26 10.77 -12.70
C ALA A 122 3.45 10.47 -13.61
N ALA A 123 3.79 9.19 -13.81
CA ALA A 123 4.86 8.77 -14.70
C ALA A 123 4.60 9.16 -16.17
N ARG A 124 3.33 9.17 -16.61
CA ARG A 124 2.93 9.64 -17.95
C ARG A 124 2.79 11.17 -18.05
N GLY A 125 2.93 11.92 -16.96
CA GLY A 125 2.72 13.37 -16.93
C GLY A 125 1.25 13.80 -17.06
N GLU A 126 0.29 12.89 -16.91
CA GLU A 126 -1.15 13.18 -16.96
C GLU A 126 -1.64 13.85 -15.67
N ARG A 127 -0.91 13.65 -14.57
CA ARG A 127 -1.19 14.20 -13.26
C ARG A 127 0.10 14.68 -12.62
N GLU A 128 0.06 15.87 -12.01
CA GLU A 128 1.17 16.35 -11.20
C GLU A 128 1.29 15.55 -9.89
N ASP A 129 2.51 15.13 -9.56
CA ASP A 129 2.80 14.49 -8.29
C ASP A 129 2.86 15.55 -7.18
N LEU A 130 1.92 15.44 -6.23
CA LEU A 130 1.86 16.29 -5.05
C LEU A 130 2.32 15.54 -3.78
N SER A 131 2.34 14.21 -3.82
CA SER A 131 2.64 13.37 -2.66
C SER A 131 4.15 13.26 -2.44
N GLY A 132 4.93 13.06 -3.51
CA GLY A 132 6.39 13.05 -3.47
C GLY A 132 6.97 14.35 -2.90
N PRO A 133 6.64 15.53 -3.48
CA PRO A 133 7.11 16.81 -2.96
C PRO A 133 6.70 17.07 -1.50
N ALA A 134 5.49 16.67 -1.11
CA ALA A 134 5.03 16.80 0.28
C ALA A 134 5.88 15.96 1.26
N LEU A 135 6.29 14.75 0.87
CA LEU A 135 7.18 13.92 1.70
C LEU A 135 8.59 14.48 1.77
N VAL A 136 9.11 15.00 0.66
CA VAL A 136 10.42 15.68 0.61
C VAL A 136 10.45 16.84 1.58
N GLU A 137 9.39 17.66 1.60
CA GLU A 137 9.24 18.80 2.51
C GLU A 137 9.25 18.37 3.99
N GLU A 138 8.54 17.29 4.33
CA GLU A 138 8.51 16.76 5.70
C GLU A 138 9.85 16.15 6.13
N LEU A 139 10.54 15.49 5.22
CA LEU A 139 11.88 14.94 5.46
C LEU A 139 12.91 16.06 5.67
N GLN A 140 12.85 17.12 4.87
CA GLN A 140 13.70 18.30 5.06
C GLN A 140 13.44 18.98 6.41
N ARG A 141 12.17 19.08 6.84
CA ARG A 141 11.82 19.55 8.20
C ARG A 141 12.40 18.69 9.32
N LEU A 142 12.65 17.41 9.07
CA LEU A 142 13.31 16.50 10.02
C LEU A 142 14.83 16.63 10.00
N GLY A 143 15.40 17.46 9.11
CA GLY A 143 16.84 17.58 8.89
C GLY A 143 17.43 16.43 8.06
N ALA A 144 16.59 15.71 7.30
CA ALA A 144 17.06 14.67 6.40
C ALA A 144 17.66 15.27 5.12
N GLU A 145 18.70 14.62 4.61
CA GLU A 145 19.26 14.86 3.30
C GLU A 145 18.50 14.03 2.26
N ILE A 146 18.06 14.68 1.19
CA ILE A 146 17.30 14.03 0.12
C ILE A 146 18.29 13.61 -0.97
N VAL A 147 18.53 12.30 -1.06
CA VAL A 147 19.47 11.72 -2.02
C VAL A 147 18.86 11.66 -3.41
N ALA A 148 17.57 11.31 -3.49
CA ALA A 148 16.82 11.27 -4.73
C ALA A 148 15.31 11.37 -4.47
N ALA A 149 14.60 11.98 -5.42
CA ALA A 149 13.15 11.92 -5.52
C ALA A 149 12.79 11.56 -6.97
N GLU A 150 12.16 10.40 -7.17
CA GLU A 150 11.85 9.88 -8.51
C GLU A 150 10.38 9.44 -8.62
N ILE A 151 9.85 9.53 -9.83
CA ILE A 151 8.51 9.03 -10.18
C ILE A 151 8.67 7.77 -11.04
N LEU A 152 7.99 6.70 -10.66
CA LEU A 152 8.01 5.41 -11.33
C LEU A 152 6.58 4.97 -11.71
N PRO A 153 6.41 4.27 -12.84
CA PRO A 153 5.13 3.62 -13.17
C PRO A 153 4.85 2.42 -12.23
N ASP A 154 3.62 1.92 -12.23
CA ASP A 154 3.18 0.76 -11.43
C ASP A 154 3.69 -0.58 -12.05
N ASP A 155 5.00 -0.69 -12.24
CA ASP A 155 5.71 -1.86 -12.78
C ASP A 155 6.53 -2.53 -11.68
N ARG A 156 6.10 -3.73 -11.26
CA ARG A 156 6.72 -4.49 -10.16
C ARG A 156 8.22 -4.73 -10.37
N PRO A 157 8.69 -5.34 -11.48
CA PRO A 157 10.12 -5.47 -11.78
C PRO A 157 10.90 -4.17 -11.66
N LEU A 158 10.36 -3.06 -12.18
CA LEU A 158 11.03 -1.76 -12.13
C LEU A 158 11.13 -1.22 -10.69
N ILE A 159 10.02 -1.29 -9.93
CA ILE A 159 9.98 -0.85 -8.53
C ILE A 159 10.98 -1.68 -7.70
N ALA A 160 10.95 -3.02 -7.84
CA ALA A 160 11.84 -3.90 -7.10
C ALA A 160 13.31 -3.61 -7.42
N ARG A 161 13.65 -3.40 -8.70
CA ARG A 161 15.01 -3.04 -9.12
C ARG A 161 15.44 -1.70 -8.51
N ARG A 162 14.59 -0.67 -8.58
CA ARG A 162 14.92 0.65 -8.02
C ARG A 162 15.10 0.62 -6.51
N LEU A 163 14.21 -0.10 -5.80
CA LEU A 163 14.37 -0.32 -4.36
C LEU A 163 15.69 -1.01 -4.02
N LEU A 164 16.09 -2.02 -4.80
CA LEU A 164 17.36 -2.71 -4.62
C LEU A 164 18.56 -1.77 -4.87
N ASP A 165 18.57 -1.07 -6.00
CA ASP A 165 19.64 -0.16 -6.40
C ASP A 165 19.87 0.93 -5.34
N TYR A 166 18.80 1.50 -4.77
CA TYR A 166 18.92 2.48 -3.69
C TYR A 166 19.26 1.85 -2.34
N ALA A 167 18.75 0.66 -2.02
CA ALA A 167 19.03 0.04 -0.73
C ALA A 167 20.51 -0.35 -0.59
N GLU A 168 21.17 -0.70 -1.70
CA GLU A 168 22.58 -1.08 -1.74
C GLU A 168 23.54 0.12 -1.73
N ARG A 169 23.05 1.33 -2.03
CA ARG A 169 23.84 2.56 -1.98
C ARG A 169 24.25 2.91 -0.54
N ALA A 170 25.53 3.19 -0.33
CA ALA A 170 26.09 3.52 0.97
C ALA A 170 25.62 4.88 1.53
N ASP A 171 25.19 5.78 0.64
CA ASP A 171 24.66 7.09 0.99
C ASP A 171 23.15 7.08 1.26
N VAL A 172 22.48 5.92 1.30
CA VAL A 172 21.04 5.81 1.56
C VAL A 172 20.81 4.95 2.82
N ASN A 173 19.95 5.44 3.72
CA ASN A 173 19.50 4.69 4.89
C ASN A 173 17.98 4.68 5.08
N LEU A 174 17.23 5.51 4.36
CA LEU A 174 15.76 5.52 4.35
C LEU A 174 15.23 5.56 2.91
N ILE A 175 14.25 4.71 2.61
CA ILE A 175 13.50 4.75 1.36
C ILE A 175 12.02 4.82 1.70
N LEU A 176 11.36 5.87 1.23
CA LEU A 176 9.91 6.03 1.34
C LEU A 176 9.30 5.87 -0.05
N THR A 177 8.30 5.01 -0.17
CA THR A 177 7.49 4.93 -1.38
C THR A 177 6.12 5.54 -1.12
N THR A 178 5.51 6.17 -2.11
CA THR A 178 4.12 6.64 -2.04
C THR A 178 3.34 6.14 -3.26
N GLY A 179 2.21 5.49 -3.01
CA GLY A 179 1.35 4.94 -4.08
C GLY A 179 1.51 3.44 -4.32
N GLY A 180 0.58 2.88 -5.10
CA GLY A 180 0.54 1.46 -5.47
C GLY A 180 0.27 0.48 -4.32
N THR A 181 -0.32 0.92 -3.20
CA THR A 181 -0.61 0.09 -2.00
C THR A 181 -2.09 -0.30 -1.84
N GLY A 182 -2.94 0.02 -2.81
CA GLY A 182 -4.38 -0.26 -2.77
C GLY A 182 -4.75 -1.69 -3.14
N LEU A 183 -5.99 -1.92 -3.56
CA LEU A 183 -6.51 -3.24 -3.98
C LEU A 183 -6.58 -3.40 -5.50
N SER A 184 -6.11 -2.42 -6.28
CA SER A 184 -6.10 -2.52 -7.73
C SER A 184 -5.18 -3.66 -8.17
N PRO A 185 -5.49 -4.41 -9.25
CA PRO A 185 -4.57 -5.40 -9.81
C PRO A 185 -3.22 -4.82 -10.23
N ARG A 186 -3.14 -3.49 -10.45
CA ARG A 186 -1.90 -2.78 -10.76
C ARG A 186 -1.10 -2.38 -9.52
N ASP A 187 -1.74 -2.29 -8.36
CA ASP A 187 -1.08 -1.93 -7.11
C ASP A 187 -0.13 -3.08 -6.71
N GLN A 188 1.15 -2.94 -7.02
CA GLN A 188 2.15 -3.99 -6.80
C GLN A 188 3.34 -3.52 -5.96
N THR A 189 3.26 -2.33 -5.37
CA THR A 189 4.30 -1.79 -4.48
C THR A 189 4.59 -2.72 -3.29
N PRO A 190 3.59 -3.28 -2.58
CA PRO A 190 3.83 -4.20 -1.47
C PRO A 190 4.55 -5.49 -1.92
N GLU A 191 4.15 -6.06 -3.05
CA GLU A 191 4.76 -7.24 -3.65
C GLU A 191 6.23 -6.98 -4.01
N ALA A 192 6.49 -5.87 -4.73
CA ALA A 192 7.84 -5.47 -5.09
C ALA A 192 8.72 -5.23 -3.86
N THR A 193 8.17 -4.63 -2.81
CA THR A 193 8.90 -4.39 -1.56
C THR A 193 9.26 -5.70 -0.86
N ARG A 194 8.32 -6.65 -0.78
CA ARG A 194 8.55 -7.98 -0.18
C ARG A 194 9.62 -8.80 -0.90
N GLU A 195 9.77 -8.62 -2.20
CA GLU A 195 10.83 -9.29 -2.97
C GLU A 195 12.24 -8.77 -2.63
N VAL A 196 12.35 -7.52 -2.19
CA VAL A 196 13.63 -6.84 -1.97
C VAL A 196 14.08 -6.90 -0.51
N ILE A 197 13.16 -6.84 0.45
CA ILE A 197 13.49 -6.80 1.88
C ILE A 197 14.07 -8.14 2.38
N GLU A 198 14.98 -8.05 3.34
CA GLU A 198 15.55 -9.23 4.03
C GLU A 198 14.76 -9.57 5.29
N ARG A 199 14.20 -8.55 5.94
CA ARG A 199 13.44 -8.65 7.18
C ARG A 199 12.28 -7.68 7.16
N GLU A 200 11.08 -8.18 7.40
CA GLU A 200 9.86 -7.38 7.50
C GLU A 200 9.76 -6.67 8.86
N VAL A 201 9.17 -5.48 8.88
CA VAL A 201 8.87 -4.69 10.09
C VAL A 201 7.36 -4.44 10.11
N PRO A 202 6.54 -5.42 10.54
CA PRO A 202 5.08 -5.34 10.43
C PRO A 202 4.44 -4.25 11.30
N GLY A 203 5.08 -3.86 12.41
CA GLY A 203 4.53 -2.86 13.33
C GLY A 203 4.38 -1.46 12.73
N ILE A 204 5.23 -1.08 11.76
CA ILE A 204 5.15 0.22 11.07
C ILE A 204 3.84 0.34 10.26
N PRO A 205 3.56 -0.55 9.28
CA PRO A 205 2.34 -0.47 8.50
C PRO A 205 1.08 -0.71 9.36
N GLU A 206 1.15 -1.48 10.43
CA GLU A 206 0.05 -1.63 11.40
C GLU A 206 -0.28 -0.30 12.09
N ALA A 207 0.72 0.43 12.60
CA ALA A 207 0.52 1.73 13.23
C ALA A 207 -0.05 2.76 12.25
N ILE A 208 0.44 2.77 11.00
CA ILE A 208 -0.07 3.66 9.94
C ILE A 208 -1.55 3.35 9.64
N ARG A 209 -1.91 2.06 9.50
CA ARG A 209 -3.31 1.66 9.29
C ARG A 209 -4.19 2.05 10.46
N LEU A 210 -3.76 1.77 11.69
CA LEU A 210 -4.53 2.08 12.90
C LEU A 210 -4.82 3.58 13.00
N LYS A 211 -3.79 4.42 12.88
CA LYS A 211 -3.98 5.87 12.92
C LYS A 211 -4.87 6.36 11.77
N GLY A 212 -4.66 5.83 10.56
CA GLY A 212 -5.47 6.17 9.40
C GLY A 212 -6.95 5.84 9.59
N VAL A 213 -7.28 4.69 10.19
CA VAL A 213 -8.66 4.28 10.47
C VAL A 213 -9.30 5.18 11.53
N LEU A 214 -8.56 5.53 12.59
CA LEU A 214 -9.09 6.31 13.71
C LEU A 214 -9.27 7.80 13.39
N GLU A 215 -8.33 8.39 12.64
CA GLU A 215 -8.25 9.85 12.48
C GLU A 215 -8.64 10.35 11.08
N SER A 216 -8.63 9.47 10.07
CA SER A 216 -8.77 9.91 8.67
C SER A 216 -9.89 9.25 7.90
N THR A 217 -9.81 7.94 7.69
CA THR A 217 -10.78 7.23 6.87
C THR A 217 -10.82 5.74 7.21
N PRO A 218 -12.01 5.13 7.30
CA PRO A 218 -12.12 3.69 7.47
C PRO A 218 -11.42 2.93 6.34
N PHE A 219 -11.29 3.51 5.13
CA PHE A 219 -10.63 2.87 4.00
C PHE A 219 -9.13 2.62 4.21
N ALA A 220 -8.50 3.24 5.21
CA ALA A 220 -7.10 2.99 5.55
C ALA A 220 -6.84 1.51 5.87
N MET A 221 -7.85 0.76 6.34
CA MET A 221 -7.75 -0.68 6.59
C MET A 221 -7.44 -1.50 5.33
N LEU A 222 -7.76 -0.99 4.14
CA LEU A 222 -7.55 -1.68 2.86
C LEU A 222 -6.12 -1.54 2.34
N SER A 223 -5.29 -0.71 2.98
CA SER A 223 -3.90 -0.50 2.57
C SER A 223 -3.06 -1.75 2.80
N ARG A 224 -2.43 -2.25 1.73
CA ARG A 224 -1.51 -3.38 1.75
C ARG A 224 -0.05 -2.98 1.96
N GLY A 225 0.22 -1.73 2.34
CA GLY A 225 1.59 -1.24 2.55
C GLY A 225 2.40 -2.12 3.49
N VAL A 226 3.69 -2.28 3.15
CA VAL A 226 4.68 -3.08 3.88
C VAL A 226 5.84 -2.17 4.30
N ALA A 227 6.54 -2.55 5.36
CA ALA A 227 7.83 -1.97 5.71
C ALA A 227 8.83 -3.08 5.99
N GLY A 228 10.10 -2.84 5.70
CA GLY A 228 11.15 -3.82 5.89
C GLY A 228 12.55 -3.22 5.78
N ILE A 229 13.54 -4.06 6.02
CA ILE A 229 14.95 -3.68 6.06
C ILE A 229 15.70 -4.47 5.00
N ARG A 230 16.61 -3.78 4.31
CA ARG A 230 17.54 -4.37 3.35
C ARG A 230 18.89 -3.67 3.46
N ALA A 231 19.97 -4.42 3.65
CA ALA A 231 21.34 -3.89 3.61
C ALA A 231 21.60 -2.68 4.56
N GLY A 232 20.92 -2.63 5.71
CA GLY A 232 21.01 -1.50 6.65
C GLY A 232 20.20 -0.26 6.24
N THR A 233 19.29 -0.39 5.27
CA THR A 233 18.37 0.64 4.80
C THR A 233 16.94 0.25 5.18
N LEU A 234 16.17 1.20 5.73
CA LEU A 234 14.76 1.03 6.07
C LEU A 234 13.88 1.43 4.88
N ILE A 235 12.97 0.55 4.46
CA ILE A 235 12.04 0.76 3.35
C ILE A 235 10.62 0.78 3.92
N ILE A 236 9.84 1.83 3.61
CA ILE A 236 8.47 2.00 4.12
C ILE A 236 7.55 2.40 2.98
N ASN A 237 6.44 1.67 2.81
CA ASN A 237 5.39 2.06 1.88
C ASN A 237 4.35 2.96 2.57
N LEU A 238 4.13 4.14 1.99
CA LEU A 238 3.14 5.11 2.42
C LEU A 238 1.95 5.17 1.44
N PRO A 239 0.77 5.63 1.90
CA PRO A 239 -0.37 5.83 1.03
C PRO A 239 -0.08 6.80 -0.13
N GLY A 240 -0.80 6.66 -1.23
CA GLY A 240 -0.61 7.49 -2.44
C GLY A 240 -1.25 8.89 -2.38
N SER A 241 -2.22 9.12 -1.49
CA SER A 241 -2.84 10.44 -1.34
C SER A 241 -1.93 11.37 -0.54
N VAL A 242 -1.88 12.66 -0.90
CA VAL A 242 -1.03 13.65 -0.20
C VAL A 242 -1.31 13.68 1.30
N ARG A 243 -2.60 13.64 1.67
CA ARG A 243 -3.04 13.57 3.06
C ARG A 243 -2.55 12.29 3.75
N GLY A 244 -2.78 11.13 3.13
CA GLY A 244 -2.38 9.85 3.70
C GLY A 244 -0.86 9.68 3.79
N ALA A 245 -0.10 10.24 2.85
CA ALA A 245 1.35 10.27 2.88
C ALA A 245 1.88 11.10 4.07
N ARG A 246 1.35 12.32 4.26
CA ARG A 246 1.71 13.19 5.41
C ARG A 246 1.34 12.56 6.75
N GLU A 247 0.14 12.00 6.86
CA GLU A 247 -0.31 11.35 8.10
C GLU A 247 0.48 10.09 8.40
N GLY A 248 0.74 9.26 7.38
CA GLY A 248 1.59 8.08 7.51
C GLY A 248 3.02 8.45 7.92
N PHE A 249 3.58 9.51 7.32
CA PHE A 249 4.89 10.03 7.74
C PHE A 249 4.88 10.54 9.19
N ALA A 250 3.82 11.22 9.60
CA ALA A 250 3.69 11.72 10.97
C ALA A 250 3.67 10.60 12.02
N VAL A 251 3.17 9.40 11.69
CA VAL A 251 3.24 8.21 12.58
C VAL A 251 4.69 7.79 12.82
N ILE A 252 5.49 7.74 11.75
CA ILE A 252 6.85 7.18 11.82
C ILE A 252 7.90 8.22 12.22
N ARG A 253 7.62 9.52 12.04
CA ARG A 253 8.58 10.62 12.25
C ARG A 253 9.32 10.52 13.59
N GLY A 254 8.61 10.19 14.66
CA GLY A 254 9.18 10.11 16.02
C GLY A 254 10.15 8.94 16.23
N VAL A 255 10.03 7.87 15.44
CA VAL A 255 10.84 6.65 15.60
C VAL A 255 11.97 6.52 14.57
N LEU A 256 11.95 7.31 13.49
CA LEU A 256 12.89 7.19 12.39
C LEU A 256 14.36 7.32 12.82
N ARG A 257 14.69 8.33 13.65
CA ARG A 257 16.08 8.55 14.10
C ARG A 257 16.62 7.34 14.85
N HIS A 258 15.88 6.90 15.88
CA HIS A 258 16.26 5.74 16.69
C HIS A 258 16.34 4.44 15.88
N ALA A 259 15.40 4.24 14.94
CA ALA A 259 15.41 3.07 14.07
C ALA A 259 16.66 3.04 13.19
N LEU A 260 17.08 4.19 12.64
CA LEU A 260 18.27 4.29 11.79
C LEU A 260 19.58 4.17 12.58
N GLU A 261 19.65 4.72 13.80
CA GLU A 261 20.77 4.53 14.73
C GLU A 261 20.96 3.04 15.09
N THR A 262 19.85 2.36 15.38
CA THR A 262 19.85 0.92 15.67
C THR A 262 20.33 0.11 14.46
N LEU A 263 19.94 0.50 13.24
CA LEU A 263 20.40 -0.17 12.01
C LEU A 263 21.88 0.10 11.68
N ALA A 264 22.41 1.26 12.09
CA ALA A 264 23.83 1.57 11.96
C ALA A 264 24.70 0.82 12.98
N GLY A 265 24.10 0.18 13.99
CA GLY A 265 24.82 -0.46 15.09
C GLY A 265 25.26 0.51 16.19
N GLU A 266 24.72 1.73 16.18
CA GLU A 266 24.99 2.79 17.15
C GLU A 266 23.91 2.80 18.23
N THR A 267 23.81 1.76 19.05
CA THR A 267 22.89 1.78 20.20
C THR A 267 23.61 2.26 21.46
N LYS A 268 23.44 3.55 21.78
CA LYS A 268 23.34 4.01 23.17
C LYS A 268 21.87 3.83 23.58
N HIS A 269 21.61 3.05 24.63
CA HIS A 269 20.25 2.89 25.15
C HIS A 269 19.85 4.17 25.90
N ASP A 270 19.26 5.12 25.19
CA ASP A 270 18.63 6.30 25.80
C ASP A 270 17.14 6.02 26.05
N ASP A 271 16.79 5.83 27.32
CA ASP A 271 15.43 5.59 27.82
C ASP A 271 14.53 6.85 27.76
N THR A 272 14.55 7.62 26.67
CA THR A 272 13.84 8.91 26.59
C THR A 272 12.38 8.80 26.17
N PHE A 273 11.88 7.60 25.86
CA PHE A 273 10.48 7.39 25.50
C PHE A 273 9.61 7.12 26.74
N ALA A 274 9.69 7.99 27.74
CA ALA A 274 8.67 8.03 28.80
C ALA A 274 7.46 8.82 28.26
N PRO A 275 6.26 8.21 28.12
CA PRO A 275 5.08 8.98 27.78
C PRO A 275 4.81 9.99 28.89
N ASP A 276 4.55 11.23 28.50
CA ASP A 276 4.22 12.36 29.36
C ASP A 276 3.01 11.98 30.25
N ARG A 277 3.26 11.52 31.49
CA ARG A 277 2.22 11.31 32.51
C ARG A 277 1.81 12.68 33.03
N ARG A 278 1.14 13.49 32.21
CA ARG A 278 0.43 14.65 32.73
C ARG A 278 -0.86 14.17 33.39
N GLU A 279 -0.78 14.14 34.72
CA GLU A 279 -1.78 14.76 35.58
C GLU A 279 -3.18 14.12 35.56
N SER A 280 -3.32 12.99 36.25
CA SER A 280 -4.59 12.54 36.82
C SER A 280 -4.48 12.44 38.35
N ALA A 281 -4.05 13.55 38.95
CA ALA A 281 -4.31 13.83 40.35
C ALA A 281 -5.59 14.68 40.43
N HIS A 282 -6.76 14.06 40.44
CA HIS A 282 -8.01 14.68 40.93
C HIS A 282 -8.88 13.62 41.63
N GLU A 283 -8.90 13.74 42.95
CA GLU A 283 -9.96 13.45 43.93
C GLU A 283 -10.84 12.20 43.75
N ARG A 284 -10.68 11.27 44.70
CA ARG A 284 -11.77 10.39 45.15
C ARG A 284 -12.40 11.04 46.39
N PRO A 285 -13.74 11.08 46.51
CA PRO A 285 -14.41 11.38 47.77
C PRO A 285 -14.24 10.24 48.79
#